data_AF-A0A9X5BDQ8-F1
#
_entry.id   AF-A0A9X5BDQ8-F1
#
_cell.length_a   1.000
_cell.length_b   1.000
_cell.length_c   1.000
_cell.angle_alpha   90.00
_cell.angle_beta   90.00
_cell.angle_gamma   90.00
#
_symmetry.space_group_name_H-M   'P 1'
#
loop_
_entity.id
_entity.type
_entity.pdbx_description
1 polymer ?
#
loop_
_entity_poly.entity_id
_entity_poly.type
_entity_poly.pdbx_seq_one_letter_code
_entity_poly.pdbx_strand_id
1 'polypeptide(L)'
;MALSNSQYETIMREYEDRQTSARHLVEARTAEVYARVTGYRALCESIASISVSQGKKLLSGDENALEDLHASISSLSAKKQQLLQEAGYPADYLTPVYHCPDCMDTGYIDGSKCHCFKQAIIDLLYEQSGIREQLEKENFSTLSYDYYQGDDLQRFQNAVRACKNFIKTFDSDYHNLFFYGTVGTGKSFLSGCIARELIESGHSVIYFSAAGLFETLSRNMFDYKNKDDIVSFHEDLYGCDLLIIDDLGTEYTNNVAVSVFFSLLNQRHLNKKSTIISTNLSLEDLRNRYSDRVFSRVTNQYTICKFTGTDIRMLKKRLQNRK
;
A
#
# COMPACT_ATOMS: atom_id res chain seq x y z
N MET A 1 -4.05 -7.34 2.77
CA MET A 1 -4.57 -8.36 1.86
C MET A 1 -4.43 -9.72 2.52
N ALA A 2 -5.15 -10.77 2.10
CA ALA A 2 -4.69 -12.09 2.49
C ALA A 2 -3.60 -12.56 1.56
N LEU A 3 -2.51 -12.78 2.25
CA LEU A 3 -1.34 -13.43 1.77
C LEU A 3 -1.57 -14.92 1.98
N SER A 4 -1.05 -15.75 1.09
CA SER A 4 -0.73 -17.12 1.48
C SER A 4 0.21 -17.11 2.69
N ASN A 5 0.18 -18.16 3.51
CA ASN A 5 1.06 -18.28 4.67
C ASN A 5 2.54 -18.01 4.32
N SER A 6 3.01 -18.47 3.15
CA SER A 6 4.38 -18.21 2.70
C SER A 6 4.65 -16.74 2.39
N GLN A 7 3.71 -16.05 1.74
CA GLN A 7 3.82 -14.60 1.50
C GLN A 7 3.77 -13.82 2.81
N TYR A 8 2.92 -14.22 3.76
CA TYR A 8 2.82 -13.60 5.08
C TYR A 8 4.13 -13.76 5.86
N GLU A 9 4.67 -14.97 5.91
CA GLU A 9 5.97 -15.24 6.52
C GLU A 9 7.09 -14.43 5.86
N THR A 10 7.05 -14.26 4.54
CA THR A 10 8.07 -13.48 3.81
C THR A 10 8.10 -12.03 4.29
N ILE A 11 6.93 -11.37 4.40
CA ILE A 11 6.84 -10.00 4.90
C ILE A 11 7.21 -9.96 6.38
N MET A 12 6.72 -10.89 7.20
CA MET A 12 7.02 -10.90 8.63
C MET A 12 8.51 -11.06 8.92
N ARG A 13 9.23 -11.90 8.16
CA ARG A 13 10.69 -12.02 8.28
C ARG A 13 11.39 -10.69 8.03
N GLU A 14 10.93 -9.89 7.07
CA GLU A 14 11.49 -8.56 6.82
C GLU A 14 11.30 -7.62 8.04
N TYR A 15 10.13 -7.67 8.69
CA TYR A 15 9.86 -6.88 9.89
C TYR A 15 10.69 -7.37 11.09
N GLU A 16 10.82 -8.68 11.26
CA GLU A 16 11.70 -9.29 12.28
C GLU A 16 13.16 -8.90 12.08
N ASP A 17 13.64 -8.87 10.84
CA ASP A 17 14.99 -8.45 10.48
C ASP A 17 15.21 -6.95 10.78
N ARG A 18 14.23 -6.09 10.48
CA ARG A 18 14.27 -4.66 10.81
C ARG A 18 14.36 -4.45 12.33
N GLN A 19 13.54 -5.13 13.12
CA GLN A 19 13.58 -5.05 14.57
C GLN A 19 14.89 -5.58 15.16
N THR A 20 15.38 -6.70 14.63
CA THR A 20 16.66 -7.30 15.05
C THR A 20 17.82 -6.35 14.76
N SER A 21 17.82 -5.72 13.59
CA SER A 21 18.81 -4.72 13.20
C SER A 21 18.76 -3.49 14.10
N ALA A 22 17.57 -2.97 14.41
CA ALA A 22 17.39 -1.84 15.32
C ALA A 22 17.89 -2.17 16.75
N ARG A 23 17.59 -3.37 17.26
CA ARG A 23 18.09 -3.84 18.56
C ARG A 23 19.61 -3.93 18.59
N HIS A 24 20.22 -4.58 17.59
CA HIS A 24 21.67 -4.71 17.51
C HIS A 24 22.37 -3.35 17.39
N LEU A 25 21.79 -2.39 16.67
CA LEU A 25 22.31 -1.03 16.60
C LEU A 25 22.32 -0.37 17.99
N VAL A 26 21.22 -0.47 18.74
CA VAL A 26 21.14 0.10 20.10
C VAL A 26 22.09 -0.61 21.06
N GLU A 27 22.23 -1.93 20.98
CA GLU A 27 23.21 -2.69 21.76
C GLU A 27 24.64 -2.23 21.49
N ALA A 28 25.01 -2.09 20.22
CA ALA A 28 26.33 -1.62 19.80
C ALA A 28 26.61 -0.19 20.29
N ARG A 29 25.64 0.72 20.10
CA ARG A 29 25.74 2.11 20.60
C ARG A 29 25.83 2.17 22.12
N THR A 30 25.09 1.31 22.82
CA THR A 30 25.13 1.23 24.29
C THR A 30 26.49 0.75 24.78
N ALA A 31 27.06 -0.28 24.14
CA ALA A 31 28.40 -0.76 24.45
C ALA A 31 29.46 0.31 24.22
N GLU A 32 29.36 1.07 23.11
CA GLU A 32 30.22 2.21 22.83
C GLU A 32 30.12 3.30 23.92
N VAL A 33 28.90 3.69 24.29
CA VAL A 33 28.67 4.70 25.33
C VAL A 33 29.22 4.24 26.68
N TYR A 34 29.03 2.97 27.04
CA TYR A 34 29.59 2.42 28.28
C TYR A 34 31.11 2.42 28.32
N ALA A 35 31.76 2.29 27.16
CA ALA A 35 33.22 2.33 27.06
C ALA A 35 33.78 3.76 27.04
N ARG A 36 33.05 4.73 26.45
CA ARG A 36 33.58 6.08 26.16
C ARG A 36 33.05 7.19 27.08
N VAL A 37 31.86 7.03 27.66
CA VAL A 37 31.21 8.07 28.48
C VAL A 37 31.35 7.73 29.97
N THR A 38 32.31 8.39 30.61
CA THR A 38 32.60 8.20 32.04
C THR A 38 31.36 8.48 32.90
N GLY A 39 31.07 7.58 33.84
CA GLY A 39 29.94 7.72 34.77
C GLY A 39 28.58 7.30 34.21
N TYR A 40 28.44 7.10 32.90
CA TYR A 40 27.16 6.72 32.28
C TYR A 40 26.66 5.35 32.77
N ARG A 41 27.55 4.35 32.81
CA ARG A 41 27.20 3.00 33.29
C ARG A 41 26.75 2.99 34.76
N ALA A 42 27.48 3.69 35.63
CA ALA A 42 27.13 3.81 37.04
C ALA A 42 25.76 4.49 37.25
N LEU A 43 25.45 5.48 36.41
CA LEU A 43 24.15 6.15 36.41
C LEU A 43 23.01 5.18 36.01
N CYS A 44 23.21 4.33 35.00
CA CYS A 44 22.26 3.27 34.65
C CYS A 44 22.04 2.26 35.78
N GLU A 45 23.11 1.79 36.42
CA GLU A 45 23.03 0.86 37.57
C GLU A 45 22.30 1.50 38.77
N SER A 46 22.48 2.81 38.97
CA SER A 46 21.77 3.58 40.01
C SER A 46 20.26 3.61 39.79
N ILE A 47 19.79 3.77 38.54
CA ILE A 47 18.35 3.74 38.22
C ILE A 47 17.74 2.39 38.61
N ALA A 48 18.39 1.28 38.24
CA ALA A 48 17.90 -0.06 38.56
C ALA A 48 17.78 -0.28 40.08
N SER A 49 18.80 0.15 40.85
CA SER A 49 18.78 0.10 42.31
C SER A 49 17.63 0.93 42.91
N ILE A 50 17.43 2.16 42.41
CA ILE A 50 16.38 3.06 42.91
C ILE A 50 15.00 2.47 42.64
N SER A 51 14.74 1.94 41.45
CA SER A 51 13.46 1.30 41.10
C SER A 51 13.13 0.12 42.03
N VAL A 52 14.12 -0.72 42.35
CA VAL A 52 13.92 -1.83 43.30
C VAL A 52 13.64 -1.30 44.71
N SER A 53 14.35 -0.26 45.15
CA SER A 53 14.14 0.33 46.48
C SER A 53 12.76 0.95 46.64
N GLN A 54 12.27 1.66 45.63
CA GLN A 54 10.95 2.31 45.63
C GLN A 54 9.82 1.29 45.49
N GLY A 55 10.02 0.22 44.69
CA GLY A 55 9.07 -0.89 44.64
C GLY A 55 8.86 -1.58 46.00
N LYS A 56 9.92 -1.70 46.82
CA LYS A 56 9.79 -2.20 48.19
C LYS A 56 9.00 -1.24 49.09
N LYS A 57 9.23 0.07 48.98
CA LYS A 57 8.51 1.10 49.76
C LYS A 57 7.01 1.10 49.45
N LEU A 58 6.65 0.97 48.17
CA LEU A 58 5.27 0.83 47.72
C LEU A 58 4.57 -0.36 48.38
N LEU A 59 5.22 -1.53 48.38
CA LEU A 59 4.68 -2.74 49.01
C LEU A 59 4.54 -2.61 50.54
N SER A 60 5.35 -1.75 51.17
CA SER A 60 5.24 -1.43 52.60
C SER A 60 4.23 -0.33 52.91
N GLY A 61 3.47 0.16 51.93
CA GLY A 61 2.38 1.13 52.13
C GLY A 61 2.80 2.60 52.11
N ASP A 62 3.95 2.93 51.53
CA ASP A 62 4.37 4.33 51.34
C ASP A 62 3.62 4.96 50.14
N GLU A 63 2.74 5.91 50.43
CA GLU A 63 1.90 6.59 49.44
C GLU A 63 2.69 7.49 48.48
N ASN A 64 3.89 7.95 48.88
CA ASN A 64 4.72 8.86 48.07
C ASN A 64 5.75 8.10 47.20
N ALA A 65 5.86 6.79 47.35
CA ALA A 65 6.90 5.99 46.67
C ALA A 65 6.84 6.09 45.13
N LEU A 66 5.65 6.27 44.55
CA LEU A 66 5.48 6.46 43.10
C LEU A 66 5.95 7.83 42.63
N GLU A 67 5.60 8.90 43.34
CA GLU A 67 6.02 10.27 42.99
C GLU A 67 7.54 10.41 43.12
N ASP A 68 8.13 9.90 44.20
CA ASP A 68 9.57 9.88 44.43
C ASP A 68 10.31 9.10 43.34
N LEU A 69 9.75 7.98 42.90
CA LEU A 69 10.29 7.17 41.81
C LEU A 69 10.28 7.95 40.49
N HIS A 70 9.15 8.58 40.14
CA HIS A 70 9.01 9.37 38.92
C HIS A 70 9.98 10.56 38.89
N ALA A 71 10.12 11.29 40.00
CA ALA A 71 11.05 12.40 40.13
C ALA A 71 12.52 11.93 39.98
N SER A 72 12.86 10.82 40.63
CA SER A 72 14.20 10.21 40.56
C SER A 72 14.53 9.74 39.14
N ILE A 73 13.60 9.05 38.47
CA ILE A 73 13.78 8.57 37.09
C ILE A 73 13.94 9.75 36.13
N SER A 74 13.15 10.81 36.27
CA SER A 74 13.25 11.99 35.41
C SER A 74 14.59 12.70 35.57
N SER A 75 15.03 12.93 36.80
CA SER A 75 16.33 13.55 37.10
C SER A 75 17.51 12.74 36.54
N LEU A 76 17.49 11.41 36.74
CA LEU A 76 18.53 10.52 36.23
C LEU A 76 18.51 10.42 34.70
N SER A 77 17.34 10.44 34.07
CA SER A 77 17.20 10.44 32.61
C SER A 77 17.75 11.72 31.99
N ALA A 78 17.47 12.89 32.58
CA ALA A 78 18.04 14.17 32.16
C ALA A 78 19.57 14.16 32.28
N LYS A 79 20.11 13.62 33.38
CA LYS A 79 21.55 13.49 33.59
C LYS A 79 22.22 12.53 32.60
N LYS A 80 21.54 11.45 32.19
CA LYS A 80 22.01 10.56 31.12
C LYS A 80 22.12 11.30 29.79
N GLN A 81 21.10 12.08 29.42
CA GLN A 81 21.13 12.87 28.19
C GLN A 81 22.26 13.91 28.21
N GLN A 82 22.47 14.58 29.35
CA GLN A 82 23.56 15.54 29.52
C GLN A 82 24.93 14.87 29.31
N LEU A 83 25.18 13.71 29.94
CA LEU A 83 26.46 12.99 29.78
C LEU A 83 26.71 12.57 28.32
N LEU A 84 25.67 12.20 27.58
CA LEU A 84 25.79 11.89 26.14
C LEU A 84 26.20 13.14 25.36
N GLN A 85 25.53 14.26 25.58
CA GLN A 85 25.79 15.54 24.90
C GLN A 85 27.20 16.08 25.21
N GLU A 86 27.62 16.03 26.47
CA GLU A 86 28.97 16.42 26.89
C GLU A 86 30.06 15.57 26.23
N ALA A 87 29.78 14.30 25.96
CA ALA A 87 30.66 13.39 25.23
C ALA A 87 30.53 13.49 23.70
N GLY A 88 29.71 14.42 23.18
CA GLY A 88 29.55 14.68 21.75
C GLY A 88 28.50 13.82 21.03
N TYR A 89 27.69 13.05 21.76
CA TYR A 89 26.60 12.25 21.20
C TYR A 89 25.26 13.02 21.23
N PRO A 90 24.36 12.79 20.26
CA PRO A 90 22.97 13.24 20.35
C PRO A 90 22.27 12.71 21.62
N ALA A 91 21.30 13.47 22.15
CA ALA A 91 20.57 13.08 23.36
C ALA A 91 19.73 11.80 23.16
N ASP A 92 19.32 11.53 21.93
CA ASP A 92 18.55 10.39 21.47
C ASP A 92 19.43 9.27 20.86
N TYR A 93 20.75 9.33 21.05
CA TYR A 93 21.68 8.39 20.42
C TYR A 93 21.38 6.91 20.71
N LEU A 94 20.86 6.61 21.91
CA LEU A 94 20.47 5.25 22.31
C LEU A 94 19.00 4.92 22.04
N THR A 95 18.25 5.83 21.44
CA THR A 95 16.87 5.58 21.01
C THR A 95 16.88 4.66 19.79
N PRO A 96 16.07 3.58 19.77
CA PRO A 96 15.92 2.74 18.58
C PRO A 96 15.45 3.55 17.37
N VAL A 97 16.02 3.25 16.20
CA VAL A 97 15.60 3.83 14.93
C VAL A 97 14.78 2.79 14.19
N TYR A 98 13.53 3.12 13.91
CA TYR A 98 12.59 2.27 13.17
C TYR A 98 12.33 2.83 11.77
N HIS A 99 12.02 1.95 10.82
CA HIS A 99 11.61 2.35 9.47
C HIS A 99 10.20 2.94 9.48
N CYS A 100 9.29 2.30 10.22
CA CYS A 100 7.94 2.80 10.46
C CYS A 100 7.82 3.28 11.91
N PRO A 101 7.70 4.61 12.15
CA PRO A 101 7.57 5.15 13.50
C PRO A 101 6.25 4.75 14.17
N ASP A 102 5.18 4.55 13.39
CA ASP A 102 3.84 4.30 13.95
C ASP A 102 3.70 2.91 14.57
N CYS A 103 4.22 1.88 13.89
CA CYS A 103 4.17 0.51 14.40
C CYS A 103 5.49 0.04 15.00
N MET A 104 6.55 0.86 14.99
CA MET A 104 7.90 0.49 15.44
C MET A 104 8.39 -0.83 14.81
N ASP A 105 8.22 -0.92 13.48
CA ASP A 105 8.55 -2.10 12.68
C ASP A 105 7.93 -3.42 13.18
N THR A 106 6.76 -3.37 13.83
CA THR A 106 5.97 -4.58 14.16
C THR A 106 5.00 -4.96 13.03
N GLY A 107 4.65 -4.01 12.17
CA GLY A 107 3.64 -4.17 11.12
C GLY A 107 2.19 -4.03 11.60
N TYR A 108 1.95 -3.84 12.90
CA TYR A 108 0.61 -3.81 13.50
C TYR A 108 0.43 -2.65 14.48
N ILE A 109 -0.79 -2.12 14.56
CA ILE A 109 -1.23 -1.14 15.56
C ILE A 109 -2.57 -1.64 16.11
N ASP A 110 -2.66 -1.88 17.41
CA ASP A 110 -3.87 -2.35 18.10
C ASP A 110 -4.54 -3.57 17.43
N GLY A 111 -3.73 -4.55 17.00
CA GLY A 111 -4.20 -5.77 16.32
C GLY A 111 -4.59 -5.57 14.86
N SER A 112 -4.55 -4.33 14.34
CA SER A 112 -4.81 -4.01 12.94
C SER A 112 -3.52 -3.87 12.14
N LYS A 113 -3.51 -4.29 10.88
CA LYS A 113 -2.37 -4.12 9.97
C LYS A 113 -2.05 -2.62 9.82
N CYS A 114 -0.82 -2.25 10.13
CA CYS A 114 -0.31 -0.89 9.93
C CYS A 114 -0.28 -0.54 8.44
N HIS A 115 -0.34 0.75 8.11
CA HIS A 115 -0.22 1.25 6.74
C HIS A 115 1.05 0.73 6.03
N CYS A 116 2.20 0.72 6.72
CA CYS A 116 3.44 0.17 6.17
C CYS A 116 3.34 -1.32 5.82
N PHE A 117 2.60 -2.12 6.61
CA PHE A 117 2.44 -3.55 6.36
C PHE A 117 1.51 -3.77 5.17
N LYS A 118 0.43 -2.98 5.07
CA LYS A 118 -0.42 -2.97 3.87
C LYS A 118 0.38 -2.62 2.62
N GLN A 119 1.29 -1.65 2.71
CA GLN A 119 2.17 -1.28 1.60
C GLN A 119 3.13 -2.43 1.23
N ALA A 120 3.77 -3.06 2.22
CA ALA A 120 4.64 -4.21 1.97
C ALA A 120 3.90 -5.37 1.25
N ILE A 121 2.61 -5.55 1.56
CA ILE A 121 1.79 -6.52 0.84
C ILE A 121 1.58 -6.12 -0.62
N ILE A 122 1.24 -4.86 -0.87
CA ILE A 122 1.07 -4.35 -2.23
C ILE A 122 2.36 -4.55 -3.03
N ASP A 123 3.50 -4.19 -2.44
CA ASP A 123 4.80 -4.30 -3.07
C ASP A 123 5.14 -5.75 -3.44
N LEU A 124 4.89 -6.70 -2.52
CA LEU A 124 5.09 -8.13 -2.77
C LEU A 124 4.17 -8.65 -3.89
N LEU A 125 2.89 -8.26 -3.89
CA LEU A 125 1.94 -8.66 -4.93
C LEU A 125 2.34 -8.08 -6.31
N TYR A 126 2.89 -6.88 -6.35
CA TYR A 126 3.36 -6.24 -7.57
C TYR A 126 4.64 -6.84 -8.13
N GLU A 127 5.56 -7.28 -7.27
CA GLU A 127 6.73 -8.05 -7.71
C GLU A 127 6.32 -9.39 -8.32
N GLN A 128 5.40 -10.11 -7.68
CA GLN A 128 4.97 -11.43 -8.16
C GLN A 128 4.17 -11.37 -9.45
N SER A 129 3.46 -10.27 -9.70
CA SER A 129 2.64 -10.06 -10.90
C SER A 129 3.40 -9.40 -12.06
N GLY A 130 4.65 -8.97 -11.85
CA GLY A 130 5.43 -8.22 -12.85
C GLY A 130 4.90 -6.79 -13.10
N ILE A 131 3.90 -6.35 -12.33
CA ILE A 131 3.29 -5.02 -12.46
C ILE A 131 4.31 -3.93 -12.12
N ARG A 132 5.26 -4.20 -11.20
CA ARG A 132 6.29 -3.23 -10.81
C ARG A 132 7.10 -2.73 -12.01
N GLU A 133 7.57 -3.63 -12.86
CA GLU A 133 8.32 -3.26 -14.08
C GLU A 133 7.46 -2.45 -15.07
N GLN A 134 6.15 -2.71 -15.10
CA GLN A 134 5.22 -1.95 -15.92
C GLN A 134 5.06 -0.52 -15.38
N LEU A 135 4.86 -0.33 -14.08
CA LEU A 135 4.71 0.99 -13.45
C LEU A 135 5.98 1.87 -13.56
N GLU A 136 7.16 1.25 -13.58
CA GLU A 136 8.41 1.97 -13.83
C GLU A 136 8.46 2.58 -15.24
N LYS A 137 7.86 1.91 -16.23
CA LYS A 137 7.85 2.32 -17.64
C LYS A 137 6.60 3.10 -18.05
N GLU A 138 5.49 2.90 -17.35
CA GLU A 138 4.16 3.46 -17.65
C GLU A 138 3.79 4.54 -16.65
N ASN A 139 4.35 5.74 -16.83
CA ASN A 139 4.15 6.87 -15.93
C ASN A 139 4.07 8.20 -16.68
N PHE A 140 3.60 9.25 -16.01
CA PHE A 140 3.39 10.56 -16.65
C PHE A 140 4.67 11.19 -17.23
N SER A 141 5.87 10.84 -16.72
CA SER A 141 7.13 11.34 -17.30
C SER A 141 7.45 10.73 -18.67
N THR A 142 6.95 9.52 -18.93
CA THR A 142 7.11 8.80 -20.21
C THR A 142 5.93 8.99 -21.17
N LEU A 143 4.92 9.77 -20.76
CA LEU A 143 3.73 10.04 -21.55
C LEU A 143 4.11 10.88 -22.78
N SER A 144 3.72 10.44 -23.97
CA SER A 144 3.87 11.20 -25.21
C SER A 144 2.56 11.24 -25.98
N TYR A 145 2.27 12.42 -26.55
CA TYR A 145 1.12 12.68 -27.39
C TYR A 145 1.39 12.44 -28.88
N ASP A 146 2.65 12.17 -29.25
CA ASP A 146 3.10 12.14 -30.66
C ASP A 146 2.49 10.98 -31.45
N TYR A 147 1.94 9.99 -30.75
CA TYR A 147 1.33 8.80 -31.35
C TYR A 147 -0.15 8.99 -31.72
N TYR A 148 -0.74 10.14 -31.41
CA TYR A 148 -2.17 10.41 -31.62
C TYR A 148 -2.35 11.59 -32.58
N GLN A 149 -3.41 11.56 -33.39
CA GLN A 149 -3.74 12.62 -34.35
C GLN A 149 -5.24 12.88 -34.40
N GLY A 150 -5.64 14.09 -34.83
CA GLY A 150 -7.05 14.47 -35.00
C GLY A 150 -7.90 14.24 -33.74
N ASP A 151 -9.08 13.65 -33.92
CA ASP A 151 -10.02 13.35 -32.84
C ASP A 151 -9.45 12.42 -31.77
N ASP A 152 -8.57 11.49 -32.15
CA ASP A 152 -7.95 10.54 -31.22
C ASP A 152 -7.02 11.27 -30.23
N LEU A 153 -6.29 12.29 -30.70
CA LEU A 153 -5.46 13.13 -29.84
C LEU A 153 -6.32 13.91 -28.85
N GLN A 154 -7.43 14.50 -29.30
CA GLN A 154 -8.31 15.26 -28.41
C GLN A 154 -8.94 14.35 -27.35
N ARG A 155 -9.40 13.14 -27.73
CA ARG A 155 -9.93 12.14 -26.80
C ARG A 155 -8.87 11.72 -25.78
N PHE A 156 -7.65 11.44 -26.23
CA PHE A 156 -6.56 11.05 -25.33
C PHE A 156 -6.16 12.18 -24.38
N GLN A 157 -6.05 13.43 -24.85
CA GLN A 157 -5.80 14.60 -23.99
C GLN A 157 -6.89 14.78 -22.93
N ASN A 158 -8.15 14.59 -23.30
CA ASN A 158 -9.27 14.64 -22.36
C ASN A 158 -9.18 13.51 -21.32
N ALA A 159 -8.83 12.29 -21.73
CA ALA A 159 -8.58 11.18 -20.82
C ALA A 159 -7.43 11.48 -19.86
N VAL A 160 -6.31 12.03 -20.34
CA VAL A 160 -5.19 12.44 -19.48
C VAL A 160 -5.61 13.52 -18.48
N ARG A 161 -6.41 14.50 -18.92
CA ARG A 161 -6.94 15.53 -18.01
C ARG A 161 -7.83 14.93 -16.94
N ALA A 162 -8.69 13.98 -17.30
CA ALA A 162 -9.53 13.25 -16.35
C ALA A 162 -8.68 12.47 -15.33
N CYS A 163 -7.61 11.79 -15.78
CA CYS A 163 -6.69 11.06 -14.90
C CYS A 163 -5.96 11.99 -13.92
N LYS A 164 -5.42 13.12 -14.41
CA LYS A 164 -4.75 14.11 -13.56
C LYS A 164 -5.72 14.74 -12.56
N ASN A 165 -6.95 15.03 -12.97
CA ASN A 165 -7.97 15.55 -12.07
C ASN A 165 -8.33 14.51 -11.00
N PHE A 166 -8.52 13.26 -11.40
CA PHE A 166 -8.80 12.15 -10.50
C PHE A 166 -7.76 12.00 -9.39
N ILE A 167 -6.46 12.08 -9.72
CA ILE A 167 -5.37 12.03 -8.72
C ILE A 167 -5.43 13.26 -7.81
N LYS A 168 -5.60 14.46 -8.39
CA LYS A 168 -5.63 15.72 -7.64
C LYS A 168 -6.76 15.77 -6.62
N THR A 169 -7.92 15.19 -6.94
CA THR A 169 -9.12 15.21 -6.08
C THR A 169 -9.36 13.87 -5.38
N PHE A 170 -8.36 12.98 -5.34
CA PHE A 170 -8.54 11.60 -4.88
C PHE A 170 -9.02 11.52 -3.43
N ASP A 171 -8.45 12.37 -2.56
CA ASP A 171 -8.79 12.42 -1.14
C ASP A 171 -10.10 13.15 -0.83
N SER A 172 -10.48 14.10 -1.69
CA SER A 172 -11.65 14.95 -1.45
C SER A 172 -12.93 14.41 -2.09
N ASP A 173 -12.81 13.71 -3.22
CA ASP A 173 -13.93 13.41 -4.08
C ASP A 173 -13.97 11.95 -4.52
N TYR A 174 -15.06 11.26 -4.22
CA TYR A 174 -15.30 9.90 -4.72
C TYR A 174 -15.71 9.87 -6.18
N HIS A 175 -14.85 9.30 -7.03
CA HIS A 175 -15.12 9.09 -8.45
C HIS A 175 -14.55 7.75 -8.93
N ASN A 176 -15.02 7.27 -10.08
CA ASN A 176 -14.48 6.08 -10.74
C ASN A 176 -14.15 6.40 -12.20
N LEU A 177 -13.21 5.68 -12.80
CA LEU A 177 -12.86 5.85 -14.22
C LEU A 177 -13.09 4.56 -14.99
N PHE A 178 -13.70 4.68 -16.16
CA PHE A 178 -13.93 3.56 -17.06
C PHE A 178 -13.25 3.83 -18.41
N PHE A 179 -12.22 3.05 -18.72
CA PHE A 179 -11.44 3.17 -19.95
C PHE A 179 -11.88 2.08 -20.93
N TYR A 180 -12.38 2.47 -22.10
CA TYR A 180 -12.79 1.50 -23.12
C TYR A 180 -12.34 1.90 -24.52
N GLY A 181 -12.18 0.91 -25.39
CA GLY A 181 -11.90 1.12 -26.81
C GLY A 181 -10.79 0.23 -27.34
N THR A 182 -10.22 0.55 -28.50
CA THR A 182 -9.37 -0.37 -29.26
C THR A 182 -8.07 -0.72 -28.54
N VAL A 183 -7.53 -1.90 -28.85
CA VAL A 183 -6.30 -2.45 -28.26
C VAL A 183 -5.10 -1.52 -28.53
N GLY A 184 -4.24 -1.34 -27.53
CA GLY A 184 -2.96 -0.63 -27.70
C GLY A 184 -3.04 0.90 -27.81
N THR A 185 -4.15 1.49 -27.38
CA THR A 185 -4.40 2.95 -27.42
C THR A 185 -4.01 3.71 -26.16
N GLY A 186 -3.43 3.04 -25.16
CA GLY A 186 -2.92 3.69 -23.94
C GLY A 186 -3.83 3.61 -22.69
N LYS A 187 -4.83 2.71 -22.67
CA LYS A 187 -5.68 2.47 -21.49
C LYS A 187 -4.89 2.00 -20.27
N SER A 188 -4.21 0.86 -20.38
CA SER A 188 -3.39 0.28 -19.29
C SER A 188 -2.28 1.24 -18.87
N PHE A 189 -1.69 1.97 -19.83
CA PHE A 189 -0.68 3.00 -19.57
C PHE A 189 -1.20 4.10 -18.62
N LEU A 190 -2.41 4.63 -18.85
CA LEU A 190 -2.98 5.65 -17.96
C LEU A 190 -3.40 5.06 -16.60
N SER A 191 -3.88 3.81 -16.56
CA SER A 191 -4.10 3.10 -15.29
C SER A 191 -2.80 2.98 -14.48
N GLY A 192 -1.68 2.65 -15.15
CA GLY A 192 -0.35 2.58 -14.53
C GLY A 192 0.14 3.94 -14.04
N CYS A 193 -0.07 5.01 -14.81
CA CYS A 193 0.25 6.37 -14.40
C CYS A 193 -0.48 6.76 -13.10
N ILE A 194 -1.78 6.45 -12.99
CA ILE A 194 -2.56 6.73 -11.79
C ILE A 194 -2.08 5.86 -10.62
N ALA A 195 -1.87 4.57 -10.85
CA ALA A 195 -1.42 3.65 -9.82
C ALA A 195 -0.14 4.14 -9.15
N ARG A 196 0.86 4.51 -9.97
CA ARG A 196 2.15 4.98 -9.49
C ARG A 196 2.03 6.23 -8.61
N GLU A 197 1.35 7.26 -9.08
CA GLU A 197 1.19 8.52 -8.33
C GLU A 197 0.46 8.31 -6.99
N LEU A 198 -0.53 7.41 -6.97
CA LEU A 198 -1.27 7.10 -5.74
C LEU A 198 -0.45 6.24 -4.76
N ILE A 199 0.36 5.31 -5.25
CA ILE A 199 1.30 4.54 -4.41
C ILE A 199 2.36 5.49 -3.82
N GLU A 200 2.95 6.37 -4.64
CA GLU A 200 3.97 7.33 -4.19
C GLU A 200 3.41 8.35 -3.19
N SER A 201 2.11 8.62 -3.21
CA SER A 201 1.41 9.45 -2.20
C SER A 201 0.90 8.67 -0.99
N GLY A 202 1.24 7.38 -0.87
CA GLY A 202 0.94 6.55 0.30
C GLY A 202 -0.44 5.89 0.32
N HIS A 203 -1.15 5.88 -0.80
CA HIS A 203 -2.46 5.23 -0.91
C HIS A 203 -2.35 3.74 -1.18
N SER A 204 -3.30 2.97 -0.64
CA SER A 204 -3.38 1.54 -0.93
C SER A 204 -4.00 1.31 -2.31
N VAL A 205 -3.15 1.02 -3.29
CA VAL A 205 -3.57 0.67 -4.65
C VAL A 205 -3.44 -0.84 -4.85
N ILE A 206 -4.50 -1.47 -5.37
CA ILE A 206 -4.47 -2.86 -5.82
C ILE A 206 -4.71 -2.87 -7.32
N TYR A 207 -3.80 -3.48 -8.07
CA TYR A 207 -3.88 -3.64 -9.53
C TYR A 207 -4.03 -5.12 -9.88
N PHE A 208 -5.06 -5.46 -10.65
CA PHE A 208 -5.28 -6.78 -11.20
C PHE A 208 -5.54 -6.72 -12.71
N SER A 209 -5.07 -7.74 -13.44
CA SER A 209 -5.72 -8.09 -14.69
C SER A 209 -7.09 -8.70 -14.39
N ALA A 210 -8.07 -8.50 -15.26
CA ALA A 210 -9.40 -9.06 -15.08
C ALA A 210 -9.35 -10.59 -14.97
N ALA A 211 -8.53 -11.26 -15.79
CA ALA A 211 -8.30 -12.70 -15.68
C ALA A 211 -7.80 -13.11 -14.28
N GLY A 212 -6.79 -12.41 -13.75
CA GLY A 212 -6.26 -12.67 -12.41
C GLY A 212 -7.30 -12.43 -11.32
N LEU A 213 -8.04 -11.33 -11.38
CA LEU A 213 -9.11 -11.03 -10.43
C LEU A 213 -10.18 -12.13 -10.41
N PHE A 214 -10.69 -12.53 -11.57
CA PHE A 214 -11.75 -13.53 -11.67
C PHE A 214 -11.27 -14.92 -11.24
N GLU A 215 -10.02 -15.26 -11.52
CA GLU A 215 -9.41 -16.48 -11.00
C GLU A 215 -9.34 -16.46 -9.47
N THR A 216 -8.89 -15.35 -8.87
CA THR A 216 -8.84 -15.19 -7.41
C THR A 216 -10.23 -15.27 -6.79
N LEU A 217 -11.22 -14.55 -7.35
CA LEU A 217 -12.61 -14.61 -6.89
C LEU A 217 -13.18 -16.04 -7.00
N SER A 218 -12.87 -16.76 -8.07
CA SER A 218 -13.35 -18.12 -8.28
C SER A 218 -12.74 -19.10 -7.29
N ARG A 219 -11.41 -19.08 -7.09
CA ARG A 219 -10.72 -19.95 -6.11
C ARG A 219 -11.30 -19.77 -4.70
N ASN A 220 -11.55 -18.52 -4.31
CA ASN A 220 -12.06 -18.16 -2.99
C ASN A 220 -13.50 -18.64 -2.71
N MET A 221 -14.32 -18.89 -3.74
CA MET A 221 -15.68 -19.42 -3.54
C MET A 221 -15.73 -20.92 -3.26
N PHE A 222 -14.70 -21.68 -3.64
CA PHE A 222 -14.69 -23.14 -3.56
C PHE A 222 -13.75 -23.71 -2.49
N ASP A 223 -12.81 -22.90 -1.98
CA ASP A 223 -11.82 -23.38 -1.02
C ASP A 223 -12.26 -23.17 0.43
N TYR A 224 -12.99 -24.15 0.98
CA TYR A 224 -13.46 -24.12 2.38
C TYR A 224 -12.36 -24.37 3.42
N LYS A 225 -11.13 -24.70 3.01
CA LYS A 225 -10.06 -25.13 3.94
C LYS A 225 -9.28 -23.98 4.58
N ASN A 226 -9.23 -22.80 3.96
CA ASN A 226 -8.51 -21.61 4.48
C ASN A 226 -9.44 -20.39 4.60
N LYS A 227 -10.45 -20.47 5.48
CA LYS A 227 -11.47 -19.42 5.62
C LYS A 227 -10.90 -18.07 6.07
N ASP A 228 -9.94 -18.05 6.97
CA ASP A 228 -9.43 -16.80 7.55
C ASP A 228 -8.63 -15.98 6.53
N ASP A 229 -7.85 -16.65 5.68
CA ASP A 229 -7.16 -16.01 4.55
C ASP A 229 -8.18 -15.48 3.54
N ILE A 230 -9.21 -16.25 3.18
CA ILE A 230 -10.19 -15.79 2.19
C ILE A 230 -10.93 -14.51 2.66
N VAL A 231 -11.29 -14.44 3.95
CA VAL A 231 -11.95 -13.27 4.53
C VAL A 231 -11.05 -12.04 4.50
N SER A 232 -9.78 -12.18 4.92
CA SER A 232 -8.78 -11.11 4.88
C SER A 232 -8.56 -10.56 3.46
N PHE A 233 -8.49 -11.42 2.43
CA PHE A 233 -8.28 -10.96 1.05
C PHE A 233 -9.45 -10.14 0.56
N HIS A 234 -10.66 -10.61 0.84
CA HIS A 234 -11.87 -9.90 0.49
C HIS A 234 -11.90 -8.53 1.17
N GLU A 235 -11.64 -8.45 2.48
CA GLU A 235 -11.63 -7.18 3.21
C GLU A 235 -10.68 -6.15 2.59
N ASP A 236 -9.48 -6.55 2.19
CA ASP A 236 -8.55 -5.64 1.56
C ASP A 236 -8.93 -5.26 0.12
N LEU A 237 -9.53 -6.19 -0.65
CA LEU A 237 -10.07 -5.89 -1.98
C LEU A 237 -11.26 -4.91 -1.91
N TYR A 238 -12.06 -4.99 -0.85
CA TYR A 238 -13.16 -4.05 -0.58
C TYR A 238 -12.67 -2.73 0.03
N GLY A 239 -11.58 -2.77 0.79
CA GLY A 239 -11.10 -1.69 1.64
C GLY A 239 -9.97 -0.85 1.06
N CYS A 240 -9.25 -1.32 0.03
CA CYS A 240 -8.18 -0.55 -0.59
C CYS A 240 -8.72 0.75 -1.22
N ASP A 241 -7.89 1.79 -1.21
CA ASP A 241 -8.27 3.13 -1.64
C ASP A 241 -8.56 3.15 -3.14
N LEU A 242 -7.73 2.47 -3.93
CA LEU A 242 -7.96 2.27 -5.36
C LEU A 242 -7.86 0.79 -5.75
N LEU A 243 -8.85 0.31 -6.50
CA LEU A 243 -8.81 -0.96 -7.21
C LEU A 243 -8.75 -0.70 -8.71
N ILE A 244 -7.75 -1.26 -9.40
CA ILE A 244 -7.60 -1.21 -10.85
C ILE A 244 -7.84 -2.61 -11.42
N ILE A 245 -8.76 -2.69 -12.38
CA ILE A 245 -9.13 -3.92 -13.08
C ILE A 245 -8.81 -3.70 -14.56
N ASP A 246 -7.68 -4.23 -15.01
CA ASP A 246 -7.18 -4.02 -16.36
C ASP A 246 -7.63 -5.13 -17.33
N ASP A 247 -7.89 -4.77 -18.58
CA ASP A 247 -8.25 -5.69 -19.66
C ASP A 247 -9.47 -6.61 -19.36
N LEU A 248 -10.53 -6.02 -18.80
CA LEU A 248 -11.84 -6.67 -18.63
C LEU A 248 -12.36 -7.17 -19.99
N GLY A 249 -12.76 -8.44 -20.05
CA GLY A 249 -13.19 -9.14 -21.26
C GLY A 249 -12.23 -10.23 -21.74
N THR A 250 -11.12 -10.44 -21.04
CA THR A 250 -10.14 -11.50 -21.36
C THR A 250 -10.36 -12.78 -20.55
N GLU A 251 -11.14 -12.69 -19.47
CA GLU A 251 -11.36 -13.76 -18.50
C GLU A 251 -12.45 -14.75 -18.90
N TYR A 252 -12.42 -15.93 -18.28
CA TYR A 252 -13.53 -16.88 -18.39
C TYR A 252 -14.68 -16.46 -17.48
N THR A 253 -15.78 -16.00 -18.09
CA THR A 253 -16.95 -15.50 -17.36
C THR A 253 -17.97 -16.62 -17.13
N ASN A 254 -18.36 -16.84 -15.87
CA ASN A 254 -19.55 -17.62 -15.51
C ASN A 254 -20.53 -16.74 -14.70
N ASN A 255 -21.81 -17.14 -14.62
CA ASN A 255 -22.85 -16.34 -13.96
C ASN A 255 -22.55 -16.04 -12.47
N VAL A 256 -21.88 -16.96 -11.80
CA VAL A 256 -21.51 -16.83 -10.38
C VAL A 256 -20.42 -15.76 -10.22
N ALA A 257 -19.37 -15.81 -11.04
CA ALA A 257 -18.27 -14.86 -11.03
C ALA A 257 -18.74 -13.46 -11.41
N VAL A 258 -19.64 -13.32 -12.40
CA VAL A 258 -20.27 -12.04 -12.75
C VAL A 258 -21.09 -11.48 -11.58
N SER A 259 -21.80 -12.35 -10.84
CA SER A 259 -22.57 -11.92 -9.67
C SER A 259 -21.67 -11.43 -8.53
N VAL A 260 -20.54 -12.11 -8.27
CA VAL A 260 -19.57 -11.66 -7.25
C VAL A 260 -18.82 -10.42 -7.69
N PHE A 261 -18.48 -10.30 -8.97
CA PHE A 261 -17.91 -9.07 -9.52
C PHE A 261 -18.87 -7.88 -9.34
N PHE A 262 -20.16 -8.06 -9.60
CA PHE A 262 -21.16 -7.02 -9.34
C PHE A 262 -21.22 -6.64 -7.86
N SER A 263 -21.21 -7.62 -6.95
CA SER A 263 -21.17 -7.38 -5.50
C SER A 263 -19.92 -6.62 -5.09
N LEU A 264 -18.76 -6.94 -5.69
CA LEU A 264 -17.50 -6.21 -5.49
C LEU A 264 -17.63 -4.72 -5.82
N LEU A 265 -18.08 -4.42 -7.05
CA LEU A 265 -18.28 -3.03 -7.47
C LEU A 265 -19.28 -2.29 -6.58
N ASN A 266 -20.34 -2.98 -6.15
CA ASN A 266 -21.37 -2.38 -5.32
C ASN A 266 -20.87 -2.05 -3.91
N GLN A 267 -20.16 -2.98 -3.27
CA GLN A 267 -19.61 -2.79 -1.93
C GLN A 267 -18.57 -1.67 -1.90
N ARG A 268 -17.68 -1.62 -2.90
CA ARG A 268 -16.72 -0.51 -3.04
C ARG A 268 -17.43 0.83 -3.22
N HIS A 269 -18.51 0.86 -4.00
CA HIS A 269 -19.31 2.07 -4.15
C HIS A 269 -19.96 2.54 -2.85
N LEU A 270 -20.52 1.62 -2.05
CA LEU A 270 -21.11 1.93 -0.75
C LEU A 270 -20.05 2.49 0.21
N ASN A 271 -18.85 1.93 0.18
CA ASN A 271 -17.71 2.35 1.01
C ASN A 271 -16.96 3.57 0.46
N LYS A 272 -17.41 4.15 -0.66
CA LYS A 272 -16.73 5.27 -1.35
C LYS A 272 -15.26 4.99 -1.69
N LYS A 273 -14.95 3.74 -2.05
CA LYS A 273 -13.63 3.31 -2.50
C LYS A 273 -13.55 3.29 -4.02
N SER A 274 -12.59 4.04 -4.57
CA SER A 274 -12.48 4.33 -6.00
C SER A 274 -12.08 3.10 -6.81
N THR A 275 -12.61 2.98 -8.03
CA THR A 275 -12.34 1.84 -8.92
C THR A 275 -12.05 2.34 -10.33
N ILE A 276 -11.02 1.77 -10.96
CA ILE A 276 -10.70 1.98 -12.37
C ILE A 276 -10.87 0.66 -13.09
N ILE A 277 -11.59 0.69 -14.22
CA ILE A 277 -11.77 -0.49 -15.06
C ILE A 277 -11.31 -0.14 -16.47
N SER A 278 -10.50 -0.99 -17.07
CA SER A 278 -10.11 -0.89 -18.47
C SER A 278 -10.65 -2.08 -19.27
N THR A 279 -11.06 -1.87 -20.52
CA THR A 279 -11.57 -2.93 -21.39
C THR A 279 -11.32 -2.66 -22.88
N ASN A 280 -11.14 -3.73 -23.64
CA ASN A 280 -11.14 -3.68 -25.10
C ASN A 280 -12.52 -3.95 -25.72
N LEU A 281 -13.53 -4.25 -24.89
CA LEU A 281 -14.90 -4.50 -25.30
C LEU A 281 -15.61 -3.19 -25.71
N SER A 282 -16.56 -3.30 -26.63
CA SER A 282 -17.55 -2.25 -26.82
C SER A 282 -18.51 -2.17 -25.63
N LEU A 283 -19.23 -1.06 -25.49
CA LEU A 283 -20.26 -0.92 -24.45
C LEU A 283 -21.38 -1.97 -24.59
N GLU A 284 -21.69 -2.37 -25.83
CA GLU A 284 -22.68 -3.41 -26.10
C GLU A 284 -22.17 -4.80 -25.68
N ASP A 285 -20.91 -5.13 -26.03
CA ASP A 285 -20.29 -6.40 -25.63
C ASP A 285 -20.16 -6.51 -24.11
N LEU A 286 -19.84 -5.39 -23.43
CA LEU A 286 -19.81 -5.32 -21.98
C LEU A 286 -21.18 -5.68 -21.37
N ARG A 287 -22.26 -5.10 -21.90
CA ARG A 287 -23.63 -5.41 -21.45
C ARG A 287 -23.98 -6.88 -21.66
N ASN A 288 -23.67 -7.40 -22.85
CA ASN A 288 -23.99 -8.77 -23.22
C ASN A 288 -23.21 -9.79 -22.37
N ARG A 289 -21.97 -9.48 -21.99
CA ARG A 289 -21.10 -10.40 -21.24
C ARG A 289 -21.25 -10.33 -19.72
N TYR A 290 -21.48 -9.13 -19.15
CA TYR A 290 -21.49 -8.93 -17.70
C TYR A 290 -22.86 -8.60 -17.11
N SER A 291 -23.93 -8.61 -17.92
CA SER A 291 -25.31 -8.24 -17.58
C SER A 291 -25.62 -6.73 -17.59
N ASP A 292 -26.90 -6.42 -17.77
CA ASP A 292 -27.46 -5.06 -17.67
C ASP A 292 -27.17 -4.38 -16.33
N ARG A 293 -27.04 -5.15 -15.25
CA ARG A 293 -26.77 -4.60 -13.90
C ARG A 293 -25.36 -4.04 -13.81
N VAL A 294 -24.37 -4.76 -14.30
CA VAL A 294 -22.98 -4.29 -14.35
C VAL A 294 -22.86 -3.13 -15.33
N PHE A 295 -23.50 -3.23 -16.50
CA PHE A 295 -23.53 -2.15 -17.48
C PHE A 295 -24.08 -0.85 -16.89
N SER A 296 -25.29 -0.87 -16.33
CA SER A 296 -25.93 0.30 -15.71
C SER A 296 -25.09 0.89 -14.57
N ARG A 297 -24.45 0.02 -13.79
CA ARG A 297 -23.54 0.42 -12.72
C ARG A 297 -22.35 1.20 -13.25
N VAL A 298 -21.68 0.68 -14.27
CA VAL A 298 -20.53 1.31 -14.89
C VAL A 298 -20.93 2.62 -15.56
N THR A 299 -22.00 2.64 -16.36
CA THR A 299 -22.36 3.84 -17.13
C THR A 299 -22.82 5.02 -16.29
N ASN A 300 -23.41 4.76 -15.12
CA ASN A 300 -23.94 5.83 -14.25
C ASN A 300 -22.95 6.31 -13.18
N GLN A 301 -21.95 5.50 -12.82
CA GLN A 301 -21.08 5.78 -11.67
C GLN A 301 -19.60 5.99 -12.04
N TYR A 302 -19.27 5.91 -13.33
CA TYR A 302 -17.90 6.04 -13.83
C TYR A 302 -17.81 7.18 -14.83
N THR A 303 -16.70 7.91 -14.78
CA THR A 303 -16.32 8.81 -15.87
C THR A 303 -15.80 7.97 -17.02
N ILE A 304 -16.57 7.93 -18.11
CA ILE A 304 -16.28 7.13 -19.28
C ILE A 304 -15.26 7.84 -20.18
N CYS A 305 -14.10 7.21 -20.39
CA CYS A 305 -13.08 7.67 -21.33
C CYS A 305 -12.96 6.69 -22.50
N LYS A 306 -13.29 7.16 -23.71
CA LYS A 306 -13.15 6.37 -24.95
C LYS A 306 -11.76 6.56 -25.55
N PHE A 307 -11.06 5.47 -25.79
CA PHE A 307 -9.77 5.43 -26.43
C PHE A 307 -9.91 4.87 -27.85
N THR A 308 -9.40 5.61 -28.82
CA THR A 308 -9.43 5.25 -30.24
C THR A 308 -8.06 5.52 -30.86
N GLY A 309 -7.83 4.95 -32.03
CA GLY A 309 -6.58 5.08 -32.77
C GLY A 309 -5.87 3.74 -32.97
N THR A 310 -4.67 3.83 -33.55
CA THR A 310 -3.82 2.70 -33.88
C THR A 310 -3.08 2.13 -32.67
N ASP A 311 -2.69 0.86 -32.72
CA ASP A 311 -1.89 0.25 -31.66
C ASP A 311 -0.49 0.90 -31.59
N ILE A 312 -0.24 1.63 -30.51
CA ILE A 312 0.97 2.40 -30.27
C ILE A 312 2.18 1.47 -30.07
N ARG A 313 1.98 0.26 -29.57
CA ARG A 313 3.05 -0.73 -29.39
C ARG A 313 3.59 -1.17 -30.75
N MET A 314 2.70 -1.30 -31.74
CA MET A 314 3.10 -1.59 -33.13
C MET A 314 3.81 -0.41 -33.78
N LEU A 315 3.37 0.82 -33.53
CA LEU A 315 4.06 2.02 -34.01
C LEU A 315 5.48 2.14 -33.43
N LYS A 316 5.63 1.95 -32.11
CA LYS A 316 6.95 1.98 -31.44
C LYS A 316 7.91 0.95 -32.01
N LYS A 317 7.46 -0.30 -32.23
CA LYS A 317 8.27 -1.36 -32.87
C LYS A 317 8.70 -0.97 -34.29
N ARG A 318 7.80 -0.40 -35.09
CA ARG A 318 8.12 0.06 -36.46
C ARG A 318 9.14 1.20 -36.47
N LEU A 319 9.08 2.12 -35.51
CA LEU A 319 10.02 3.23 -35.40
C LEU A 319 11.40 2.78 -34.91
N GLN A 320 11.45 1.78 -34.03
CA GLN A 320 12.71 1.18 -33.56
C GLN A 320 13.41 0.40 -34.69
N ASN A 321 12.68 -0.37 -35.49
CA ASN A 321 13.25 -1.13 -36.61
C ASN A 321 13.68 -0.27 -37.82
N ARG A 322 13.40 1.04 -37.80
CA ARG A 322 13.81 2.00 -38.84
C ARG A 322 15.08 2.78 -38.46
N LYS A 323 15.56 2.66 -37.22
CA LYS A 323 16.84 3.20 -36.75
C LYS A 323 17.91 2.13 -36.82
#